data_AF-A0A4U6TV57-F1
#
_entry.id   AF-A0A4U6TV57-F1
#
_cell.length_a   1.000
_cell.length_b   1.000
_cell.length_c   1.000
_cell.angle_alpha   90.00
_cell.angle_beta   90.00
_cell.angle_gamma   90.00
#
_symmetry.space_group_name_H-M   'P 1'
#
loop_
_entity.id
_entity.type
_entity.pdbx_description
1 polymer ?
#
loop_
_entity_poly.entity_id
_entity_poly.type
_entity_poly.pdbx_seq_one_letter_code
_entity_poly.pdbx_strand_id
1 'polypeptide(L)'
;MDLIRTPPARCPRLRPRQLAPSAAAPPASVSWAALPCHLPAYAAAPSPHQRDRRPRRGLRLRNAGSEGEAALAGRRRPRFLCLHGFRTSAEILRKQVVGRWPADVTARLDLVFADAPFPAEGKSDVDGIFDPPYYEWFQFAGEISGGQDPIKCRNLDRCFSYVEELMIRQGPFDGLLGFSQGAVVSAVLAGLQEQGLAFTGVAKVKCVIVISGGKIQAPVAAARAFNSKILCPSLHFIGDDDFVKVHSEELVEAFADPLVIRHPCGHTIPNLGQVSTITLQDAQRTYNGSAPRLRG
;
A
#
# COMPACT_ATOMS: atom_id res chain seq x y z
N MET A 1 66.74 15.04 4.47
CA MET A 1 66.73 14.46 5.83
C MET A 1 65.64 15.19 6.58
N ASP A 2 64.42 14.68 6.44
CA ASP A 2 63.20 15.35 6.87
C ASP A 2 62.91 15.05 8.34
N LEU A 3 62.92 16.10 9.15
CA LEU A 3 62.47 16.10 10.53
C LEU A 3 61.01 16.59 10.56
N ILE A 4 60.26 16.04 11.53
CA ILE A 4 58.87 16.34 11.91
C ILE A 4 57.83 15.39 11.30
N ARG A 5 57.79 14.17 11.86
CA ARG A 5 56.58 13.34 11.95
C ARG A 5 55.94 13.55 13.32
N THR A 6 54.83 14.26 13.37
CA THR A 6 53.86 14.22 14.49
C THR A 6 52.58 13.55 13.99
N PRO A 7 52.10 12.45 14.61
CA PRO A 7 50.82 11.85 14.26
C PRO A 7 49.66 12.65 14.88
N PRO A 8 48.49 12.75 14.22
CA PRO A 8 47.32 13.38 14.83
C PRO A 8 46.74 12.52 15.97
N ALA A 9 46.17 13.21 16.95
CA ALA A 9 45.64 12.68 18.20
C ALA A 9 44.55 11.61 18.00
N ARG A 10 44.58 10.58 18.87
CA ARG A 10 43.54 9.54 18.96
C ARG A 10 42.25 10.15 19.49
N CYS A 11 41.17 10.09 18.71
CA CYS A 11 39.80 10.24 19.22
C CYS A 11 39.48 9.11 20.23
N PRO A 12 38.80 9.40 21.35
CA PRO A 12 38.36 8.37 22.27
C PRO A 12 37.27 7.51 21.61
N ARG A 13 37.45 6.18 21.65
CA ARG A 13 36.45 5.20 21.23
C ARG A 13 35.19 5.34 22.09
N LEU A 14 34.11 5.86 21.52
CA LEU A 14 32.78 5.73 22.10
C LEU A 14 32.39 4.25 22.06
N ARG A 15 32.10 3.68 23.24
CA ARG A 15 31.57 2.30 23.35
C ARG A 15 30.22 2.24 22.63
N PRO A 16 29.96 1.21 21.80
CA PRO A 16 28.61 0.96 21.32
C PRO A 16 27.69 0.75 22.52
N ARG A 17 26.62 1.55 22.63
CA ARG A 17 25.49 1.22 23.50
C ARG A 17 24.92 -0.10 22.99
N GLN A 18 24.92 -1.13 23.84
CA GLN A 18 24.18 -2.36 23.61
C GLN A 18 22.71 -1.98 23.39
N LEU A 19 22.24 -2.10 22.15
CA LEU A 19 20.82 -2.18 21.86
C LEU A 19 20.32 -3.51 22.44
N ALA A 20 19.29 -3.42 23.28
CA ALA A 20 18.61 -4.57 23.83
C ALA A 20 18.14 -5.51 22.70
N PRO A 21 18.16 -6.83 22.90
CA PRO A 21 17.74 -7.79 21.88
C PRO A 21 16.29 -7.51 21.46
N SER A 22 16.14 -7.34 20.14
CA SER A 22 14.87 -7.23 19.43
C SER A 22 13.93 -8.38 19.82
N ALA A 23 12.65 -8.05 19.93
CA ALA A 23 11.56 -8.90 20.38
C ALA A 23 11.62 -10.33 19.81
N ALA A 24 11.42 -11.29 20.70
CA ALA A 24 11.26 -12.70 20.38
C ALA A 24 10.20 -12.93 19.30
N ALA A 25 10.43 -13.93 18.46
CA ALA A 25 9.49 -14.38 17.45
C ALA A 25 8.08 -14.59 18.05
N PRO A 26 7.00 -14.18 17.36
CA PRO A 26 5.65 -14.38 17.86
C PRO A 26 5.34 -15.87 17.99
N PRO A 27 4.53 -16.29 18.98
CA PRO A 27 4.10 -17.68 19.12
C PRO A 27 3.30 -18.12 17.90
N ALA A 28 3.38 -19.42 17.59
CA ALA A 28 2.84 -20.05 16.39
C ALA A 28 1.41 -19.59 16.06
N SER A 29 1.28 -19.00 14.87
CA SER A 29 0.04 -18.54 14.25
C SER A 29 -0.88 -19.69 13.86
N VAL A 30 -2.17 -19.36 13.72
CA VAL A 30 -3.17 -20.16 13.01
C VAL A 30 -2.59 -20.69 11.69
N SER A 31 -2.75 -21.99 11.44
CA SER A 31 -2.24 -22.65 10.24
C SER A 31 -3.05 -22.25 9.01
N TRP A 32 -2.45 -21.46 8.12
CA TRP A 32 -3.03 -21.05 6.82
C TRP A 32 -3.23 -22.22 5.84
N ALA A 33 -2.71 -23.41 6.16
CA ALA A 33 -2.99 -24.64 5.42
C ALA A 33 -4.40 -25.23 5.73
N ALA A 34 -5.12 -24.69 6.72
CA ALA A 34 -6.35 -25.28 7.24
C ALA A 34 -7.60 -24.39 7.08
N LEU A 35 -7.71 -23.60 6.01
CA LEU A 35 -8.98 -22.95 5.66
C LEU A 35 -10.00 -24.02 5.22
N PRO A 36 -11.17 -24.16 5.89
CA PRO A 36 -12.15 -25.19 5.54
C PRO A 36 -12.68 -25.03 4.12
N CYS A 37 -12.88 -26.15 3.42
CA CYS A 37 -13.40 -26.22 2.05
C CYS A 37 -14.92 -25.99 1.93
N HIS A 38 -15.66 -25.74 3.01
CA HIS A 38 -17.13 -25.61 2.95
C HIS A 38 -17.68 -24.53 3.88
N LEU A 39 -18.59 -23.72 3.33
CA LEU A 39 -19.41 -22.71 4.01
C LEU A 39 -20.76 -23.33 4.44
N PRO A 40 -21.33 -22.99 5.61
CA PRO A 40 -22.78 -23.07 5.78
C PRO A 40 -23.44 -21.86 5.12
N ALA A 41 -24.36 -22.13 4.20
CA ALA A 41 -25.29 -21.15 3.65
C ALA A 41 -26.24 -20.66 4.74
N TYR A 42 -26.47 -19.35 4.84
CA TYR A 42 -27.63 -18.81 5.55
C TYR A 42 -28.27 -17.61 4.84
N ALA A 43 -29.48 -17.90 4.38
CA ALA A 43 -30.73 -17.14 4.28
C ALA A 43 -30.74 -15.64 3.95
N ALA A 44 -31.48 -15.34 2.89
CA ALA A 44 -31.98 -14.04 2.45
C ALA A 44 -33.02 -13.42 3.39
N ALA A 45 -33.16 -12.08 3.31
CA ALA A 45 -34.32 -11.31 3.79
C ALA A 45 -34.46 -9.99 2.98
N PRO A 46 -35.65 -9.36 2.95
CA PRO A 46 -36.28 -8.90 1.70
C PRO A 46 -36.26 -7.38 1.40
N SER A 47 -36.63 -7.02 0.16
CA SER A 47 -36.93 -5.67 -0.34
C SER A 47 -38.10 -4.98 0.36
N PRO A 48 -38.19 -3.64 0.24
CA PRO A 48 -39.46 -3.07 -0.21
C PRO A 48 -39.32 -1.91 -1.21
N HIS A 49 -40.21 -1.94 -2.21
CA HIS A 49 -40.69 -0.77 -2.94
C HIS A 49 -41.61 0.06 -2.02
N GLN A 50 -41.47 1.39 -2.04
CA GLN A 50 -42.54 2.30 -2.48
C GLN A 50 -42.08 3.75 -2.53
N ARG A 51 -42.55 4.44 -3.57
CA ARG A 51 -42.34 5.85 -3.90
C ARG A 51 -43.23 6.71 -3.02
N ASP A 52 -42.78 7.91 -2.65
CA ASP A 52 -43.70 9.06 -2.64
C ASP A 52 -43.02 10.41 -2.94
N ARG A 53 -43.85 11.33 -3.45
CA ARG A 53 -43.52 12.54 -4.22
C ARG A 53 -43.19 13.78 -3.36
N ARG A 54 -42.46 14.71 -3.98
CA ARG A 54 -41.96 16.02 -3.48
C ARG A 54 -43.07 16.99 -3.01
N PRO A 55 -42.69 18.13 -2.39
CA PRO A 55 -42.55 19.34 -3.22
C PRO A 55 -41.25 20.15 -3.00
N ARG A 56 -40.89 20.90 -4.05
CA ARG A 56 -39.69 21.73 -4.19
C ARG A 56 -39.80 23.01 -3.33
N ARG A 57 -38.71 23.38 -2.63
CA ARG A 57 -38.51 24.75 -2.11
C ARG A 57 -37.10 25.26 -2.42
N GLY A 58 -37.08 26.43 -3.08
CA GLY A 58 -36.14 27.53 -2.87
C GLY A 58 -34.65 27.28 -3.14
N LEU A 59 -34.20 27.64 -4.34
CA LEU A 59 -32.79 27.83 -4.66
C LEU A 59 -32.28 29.11 -3.95
N ARG A 60 -31.50 28.95 -2.87
CA ARG A 60 -30.60 30.00 -2.38
C ARG A 60 -29.19 29.66 -2.86
N LEU A 61 -28.63 30.51 -3.72
CA LEU A 61 -27.20 30.52 -4.05
C LEU A 61 -26.42 30.78 -2.75
N ARG A 62 -25.78 29.74 -2.21
CA ARG A 62 -24.74 29.88 -1.19
C ARG A 62 -23.39 29.77 -1.89
N ASN A 63 -22.50 30.70 -1.58
CA ASN A 63 -21.13 30.73 -2.05
C ASN A 63 -20.43 29.42 -1.67
N ALA A 64 -20.14 28.58 -2.67
CA ALA A 64 -19.53 27.25 -2.52
C ALA A 64 -18.01 27.29 -2.21
N GLY A 65 -17.46 28.45 -1.84
CA GLY A 65 -16.02 28.63 -1.65
C GLY A 65 -15.50 28.38 -0.23
N SER A 66 -16.35 28.49 0.81
CA SER A 66 -15.91 28.48 2.22
C SER A 66 -16.36 27.26 3.03
N GLU A 67 -17.43 26.58 2.62
CA GLU A 67 -17.95 25.40 3.33
C GLU A 67 -17.06 24.16 3.14
N GLY A 68 -16.33 24.04 2.02
CA GLY A 68 -15.44 22.92 1.73
C GLY A 68 -14.17 22.88 2.57
N GLU A 69 -13.55 24.03 2.84
CA GLU A 69 -12.35 24.11 3.69
C GLU A 69 -12.69 23.96 5.17
N ALA A 70 -13.81 24.53 5.63
CA ALA A 70 -14.27 24.39 7.00
C ALA A 70 -14.72 22.94 7.34
N ALA A 71 -15.28 22.21 6.38
CA ALA A 71 -15.66 20.80 6.55
C ALA A 71 -14.44 19.85 6.61
N LEU A 72 -13.33 20.21 5.99
CA LEU A 72 -12.06 19.47 6.06
C LEU A 72 -11.32 19.72 7.38
N ALA A 73 -11.46 20.91 7.97
CA ALA A 73 -10.78 21.29 9.20
C ALA A 73 -11.19 20.46 10.45
N GLY A 74 -12.32 19.74 10.40
CA GLY A 74 -12.82 18.89 11.49
C GLY A 74 -12.70 17.38 11.26
N ARG A 75 -12.23 16.91 10.10
CA ARG A 75 -12.09 15.49 9.80
C ARG A 75 -10.67 15.02 10.13
N ARG A 76 -10.55 13.95 10.93
CA ARG A 76 -9.24 13.31 11.16
C ARG A 76 -8.60 12.93 9.82
N ARG A 77 -7.29 13.13 9.70
CA ARG A 77 -6.51 12.74 8.51
C ARG A 77 -6.69 11.23 8.29
N PRO A 78 -6.99 10.78 7.06
CA PRO A 78 -6.99 9.35 6.75
C PRO A 78 -5.64 8.73 7.12
N ARG A 79 -5.67 7.64 7.88
CA ARG A 79 -4.48 6.97 8.37
C ARG A 79 -4.11 5.77 7.50
N PHE A 80 -2.89 5.73 7.00
CA PHE A 80 -2.38 4.69 6.13
C PHE A 80 -1.23 3.92 6.77
N LEU A 81 -1.31 2.59 6.70
CA LEU A 81 -0.15 1.74 6.90
C LEU A 81 0.62 1.66 5.57
N CYS A 82 1.88 2.08 5.58
CA CYS A 82 2.73 2.19 4.41
C CYS A 82 3.73 1.02 4.34
N LEU A 83 3.68 0.24 3.26
CA LEU A 83 4.44 -0.98 3.04
C LEU A 83 5.48 -0.77 1.94
N HIS A 84 6.78 -0.89 2.28
CA HIS A 84 7.90 -0.64 1.37
C HIS A 84 8.10 -1.72 0.30
N GLY A 85 8.94 -1.44 -0.69
CA GLY A 85 9.27 -2.37 -1.78
C GLY A 85 10.26 -3.46 -1.38
N PHE A 86 10.50 -4.42 -2.28
CA PHE A 86 11.44 -5.53 -2.07
C PHE A 86 12.84 -5.01 -1.72
N ARG A 87 13.43 -5.55 -0.65
CA ARG A 87 14.79 -5.18 -0.18
C ARG A 87 14.98 -3.68 0.04
N THR A 88 13.99 -3.02 0.61
CA THR A 88 14.07 -1.62 1.06
C THR A 88 13.68 -1.54 2.54
N SER A 89 13.32 -0.36 3.05
CA SER A 89 12.90 -0.18 4.43
C SER A 89 11.81 0.88 4.54
N ALA A 90 11.17 0.95 5.70
CA ALA A 90 10.16 1.95 6.03
C ALA A 90 10.72 3.37 5.86
N GLU A 91 11.96 3.59 6.32
CA GLU A 91 12.63 4.88 6.23
C GLU A 91 12.92 5.27 4.78
N ILE A 92 13.28 4.31 3.92
CA ILE A 92 13.50 4.57 2.49
C ILE A 92 12.18 4.95 1.82
N LEU A 93 11.11 4.18 2.06
CA LEU A 93 9.78 4.52 1.52
C LEU A 93 9.33 5.90 2.02
N ARG A 94 9.55 6.22 3.30
CA ARG A 94 9.25 7.52 3.88
C ARG A 94 9.99 8.64 3.15
N LYS A 95 11.30 8.51 2.96
CA LYS A 95 12.11 9.49 2.21
C LYS A 95 11.60 9.66 0.78
N GLN A 96 11.26 8.57 0.10
CA GLN A 96 10.75 8.62 -1.27
C GLN A 96 9.37 9.29 -1.36
N VAL A 97 8.43 8.93 -0.48
CA VAL A 97 7.08 9.55 -0.46
C VAL A 97 7.16 11.02 -0.08
N VAL A 98 7.79 11.35 1.07
CA VAL A 98 7.87 12.74 1.55
C VAL A 98 8.72 13.62 0.64
N GLY A 99 9.75 13.05 -0.01
CA GLY A 99 10.62 13.79 -0.92
C GLY A 99 10.07 13.99 -2.33
N ARG A 100 9.07 13.20 -2.74
CA ARG A 100 8.51 13.24 -4.11
C ARG A 100 7.06 13.70 -4.18
N TRP A 101 6.35 13.71 -3.06
CA TRP A 101 4.97 14.17 -3.02
C TRP A 101 4.93 15.60 -2.47
N PRO A 102 4.06 16.47 -2.99
CA PRO A 102 3.86 17.80 -2.45
C PRO A 102 3.56 17.78 -0.94
N ALA A 103 4.10 18.76 -0.21
CA ALA A 103 3.97 18.83 1.24
C ALA A 103 2.50 18.96 1.69
N ASP A 104 1.67 19.63 0.90
CA ASP A 104 0.23 19.78 1.17
C ASP A 104 -0.54 18.46 0.99
N VAL A 105 -0.09 17.55 0.11
CA VAL A 105 -0.65 16.20 -0.04
C VAL A 105 -0.31 15.36 1.19
N THR A 106 0.97 15.30 1.54
CA THR A 106 1.43 14.49 2.69
C THR A 106 0.89 15.03 4.02
N ALA A 107 0.74 16.35 4.17
CA ALA A 107 0.12 16.99 5.35
C ALA A 107 -1.37 16.64 5.55
N ARG A 108 -2.05 16.09 4.54
CA ARG A 108 -3.46 15.64 4.64
C ARG A 108 -3.60 14.17 5.05
N LEU A 109 -2.51 13.40 5.09
CA LEU A 109 -2.50 11.95 5.34
C LEU A 109 -1.71 11.60 6.60
N ASP A 110 -2.24 10.78 7.51
CA ASP A 110 -1.44 10.21 8.59
C ASP A 110 -0.74 8.94 8.08
N LEU A 111 0.57 9.00 7.86
CA LEU A 111 1.34 7.92 7.20
C LEU A 111 2.22 7.19 8.23
N VAL A 112 1.96 5.90 8.41
CA VAL A 112 2.74 5.02 9.30
C VAL A 112 3.55 4.05 8.46
N PHE A 113 4.86 4.26 8.39
CA PHE A 113 5.78 3.42 7.63
C PHE A 113 6.25 2.25 8.49
N ALA A 114 6.08 1.02 8.00
CA ALA A 114 6.49 -0.20 8.70
C ALA A 114 7.62 -0.92 7.96
N ASP A 115 8.60 -1.42 8.72
CA ASP A 115 9.58 -2.37 8.20
C ASP A 115 8.97 -3.76 8.13
N ALA A 116 9.29 -4.47 7.04
CA ALA A 116 8.92 -5.84 6.84
C ALA A 116 9.66 -6.79 7.82
N PRO A 117 9.09 -7.96 8.14
CA PRO A 117 9.59 -8.78 9.25
C PRO A 117 10.86 -9.59 8.90
N PHE A 118 11.24 -9.67 7.63
CA PHE A 118 12.40 -10.46 7.20
C PHE A 118 13.54 -9.56 6.73
N PRO A 119 14.76 -9.70 7.27
CA PRO A 119 15.94 -9.09 6.66
C PRO A 119 16.11 -9.53 5.21
N ALA A 120 16.61 -8.64 4.36
CA ALA A 120 16.91 -8.95 2.97
C ALA A 120 17.94 -10.08 2.86
N GLU A 121 17.64 -11.11 2.07
CA GLU A 121 18.53 -12.28 1.89
C GLU A 121 19.56 -12.08 0.76
N GLY A 122 19.47 -10.98 0.02
CA GLY A 122 20.40 -10.68 -1.08
C GLY A 122 20.54 -9.20 -1.35
N LYS A 123 21.19 -8.87 -2.48
CA LYS A 123 21.50 -7.50 -2.87
C LYS A 123 20.22 -6.68 -3.04
N SER A 124 20.25 -5.45 -2.55
CA SER A 124 19.24 -4.43 -2.82
C SER A 124 19.66 -3.55 -3.99
N ASP A 125 18.70 -3.18 -4.85
CA ASP A 125 18.93 -2.24 -5.95
C ASP A 125 19.13 -0.79 -5.47
N VAL A 126 18.81 -0.53 -4.20
CA VAL A 126 19.04 0.79 -3.57
C VAL A 126 20.35 0.86 -2.79
N ASP A 127 21.16 -0.21 -2.81
CA ASP A 127 22.48 -0.23 -2.20
C ASP A 127 23.42 0.81 -2.84
N GLY A 128 24.18 1.53 -2.01
CA GLY A 128 24.98 2.68 -2.40
C GLY A 128 24.19 3.99 -2.62
N ILE A 129 22.85 3.95 -2.62
CA ILE A 129 21.99 5.15 -2.65
C ILE A 129 21.39 5.41 -1.26
N PHE A 130 20.93 4.35 -0.59
CA PHE A 130 20.39 4.40 0.76
C PHE A 130 21.12 3.40 1.65
N ASP A 131 21.43 3.78 2.89
CA ASP A 131 22.10 2.87 3.82
C ASP A 131 21.18 1.71 4.27
N PRO A 132 21.72 0.51 4.52
CA PRO A 132 21.00 -0.60 5.16
C PRO A 132 20.58 -0.26 6.61
N PRO A 133 19.67 -1.03 7.25
CA PRO A 133 19.17 -2.36 6.85
C PRO A 133 18.07 -2.34 5.78
N TYR A 134 17.94 -3.46 5.08
CA TYR A 134 16.89 -3.73 4.11
C TYR A 134 16.07 -4.94 4.53
N TYR A 135 14.81 -4.95 4.12
CA TYR A 135 13.83 -5.95 4.52
C TYR A 135 12.98 -6.42 3.33
N GLU A 136 12.33 -7.55 3.51
CA GLU A 136 11.42 -8.19 2.56
C GLU A 136 10.13 -8.59 3.29
N TRP A 137 8.97 -8.35 2.67
CA TRP A 137 7.69 -8.80 3.18
C TRP A 137 7.58 -10.32 3.12
N PHE A 138 8.09 -10.90 2.04
CA PHE A 138 8.20 -12.32 1.80
C PHE A 138 9.33 -12.58 0.81
N GLN A 139 9.84 -13.80 0.75
CA GLN A 139 10.91 -14.17 -0.18
C GLN A 139 10.31 -14.75 -1.46
N PHE A 140 10.81 -14.34 -2.61
CA PHE A 140 10.59 -15.10 -3.84
C PHE A 140 11.43 -16.38 -3.80
N ALA A 141 10.84 -17.51 -4.19
CA ALA A 141 11.45 -18.83 -4.16
C ALA A 141 11.54 -19.40 -5.59
N GLY A 142 12.71 -19.92 -5.94
CA GLY A 142 13.03 -20.44 -7.28
C GLY A 142 13.95 -19.51 -8.07
N GLU A 143 14.47 -19.99 -9.19
CA GLU A 143 15.09 -19.11 -10.16
C GLU A 143 14.00 -18.26 -10.80
N ILE A 144 14.19 -16.93 -10.85
CA ILE A 144 13.44 -16.06 -11.77
C ILE A 144 14.04 -16.29 -13.17
N SER A 145 14.04 -17.53 -13.63
CA SER A 145 14.26 -17.84 -15.03
C SER A 145 13.00 -17.39 -15.74
N GLY A 146 13.11 -16.53 -16.76
CA GLY A 146 11.99 -15.89 -17.47
C GLY A 146 11.06 -16.85 -18.25
N GLY A 147 10.86 -18.07 -17.75
CA GLY A 147 9.85 -19.02 -18.18
C GLY A 147 8.49 -18.76 -17.54
N GLN A 148 7.54 -19.65 -17.87
CA GLN A 148 6.13 -19.56 -17.49
C GLN A 148 5.83 -20.08 -16.07
N ASP A 149 6.86 -20.43 -15.29
CA ASP A 149 6.64 -21.01 -13.96
C ASP A 149 6.16 -19.93 -12.97
N PRO A 150 5.08 -20.19 -12.21
CA PRO A 150 4.56 -19.23 -11.26
C PRO A 150 5.60 -18.94 -10.18
N ILE A 151 5.89 -17.65 -9.98
CA ILE A 151 6.80 -17.18 -8.93
C ILE A 151 6.29 -17.68 -7.58
N LYS A 152 7.06 -18.57 -6.95
CA LYS A 152 6.71 -19.11 -5.62
C LYS A 152 7.11 -18.10 -4.56
N CYS A 153 6.35 -18.03 -3.48
CA CYS A 153 6.62 -17.13 -2.36
C CYS A 153 6.77 -17.94 -1.06
N ARG A 154 7.86 -17.71 -0.34
CA ARG A 154 8.11 -18.24 1.00
C ARG A 154 7.78 -17.18 2.05
N ASN A 155 7.30 -17.61 3.21
CA ASN A 155 6.97 -16.77 4.36
C ASN A 155 5.80 -15.78 4.14
N LEU A 156 5.01 -15.93 3.07
CA LEU A 156 3.87 -15.03 2.82
C LEU A 156 2.79 -15.13 3.91
N ASP A 157 2.57 -16.31 4.46
CA ASP A 157 1.70 -16.56 5.62
C ASP A 157 2.16 -15.77 6.85
N ARG A 158 3.47 -15.82 7.15
CA ARG A 158 4.08 -15.08 8.26
C ARG A 158 4.05 -13.57 8.01
N CYS A 159 4.21 -13.13 6.76
CA CYS A 159 4.00 -11.74 6.37
C CYS A 159 2.59 -11.26 6.74
N PHE A 160 1.56 -12.03 6.38
CA PHE A 160 0.17 -11.65 6.63
C PHE A 160 -0.14 -11.61 8.12
N SER A 161 0.31 -12.61 8.88
CA SER A 161 0.17 -12.59 10.35
C SER A 161 0.86 -11.39 10.99
N TYR A 162 2.05 -11.02 10.52
CA TYR A 162 2.76 -9.83 11.02
C TYR A 162 2.03 -8.53 10.68
N VAL A 163 1.53 -8.37 9.45
CA VAL A 163 0.76 -7.18 9.04
C VAL A 163 -0.56 -7.08 9.82
N GLU A 164 -1.26 -8.20 10.03
CA GLU A 164 -2.47 -8.23 10.86
C GLU A 164 -2.15 -7.79 12.29
N GLU A 165 -1.07 -8.31 12.90
CA GLU A 165 -0.63 -7.90 14.23
C GLU A 165 -0.28 -6.40 14.30
N LEU A 166 0.40 -5.86 13.29
CA LEU A 166 0.66 -4.42 13.19
C LEU A 166 -0.64 -3.62 13.13
N MET A 167 -1.62 -4.07 12.34
CA MET A 167 -2.93 -3.43 12.24
C MET A 167 -3.73 -3.50 13.53
N ILE A 168 -3.61 -4.58 14.31
CA ILE A 168 -4.20 -4.70 15.65
C ILE A 168 -3.54 -3.72 16.62
N ARG A 169 -2.19 -3.71 16.67
CA ARG A 169 -1.43 -2.95 17.67
C ARG A 169 -1.44 -1.45 17.43
N GLN A 170 -1.39 -1.03 16.17
CA GLN A 170 -1.18 0.37 15.80
C GLN A 170 -2.37 1.01 15.10
N GLY A 171 -3.39 0.22 14.74
CA GLY A 171 -4.59 0.70 14.09
C GLY A 171 -5.52 1.52 15.00
N PRO A 172 -6.73 1.87 14.52
CA PRO A 172 -7.27 1.50 13.21
C PRO A 172 -6.59 2.27 12.07
N PHE A 173 -6.34 1.59 10.96
CA PHE A 173 -5.92 2.19 9.70
C PHE A 173 -7.14 2.37 8.79
N ASP A 174 -7.24 3.52 8.12
CA ASP A 174 -8.29 3.75 7.12
C ASP A 174 -7.92 3.15 5.76
N GLY A 175 -6.63 3.04 5.45
CA GLY A 175 -6.15 2.50 4.18
C GLY A 175 -4.75 1.89 4.24
N LEU A 176 -4.31 1.33 3.11
CA LEU A 176 -2.95 0.85 2.90
C LEU A 176 -2.29 1.61 1.76
N LEU A 177 -0.99 1.89 1.88
CA LEU A 177 -0.16 2.42 0.80
C LEU A 177 0.98 1.45 0.58
N GLY A 178 1.06 0.83 -0.59
CA GLY A 178 2.11 -0.12 -0.91
C GLY A 178 2.91 0.29 -2.12
N PHE A 179 4.22 0.04 -2.09
CA PHE A 179 5.09 0.12 -3.26
C PHE A 179 5.65 -1.27 -3.61
N SER A 180 5.65 -1.63 -4.89
CA SER A 180 6.24 -2.87 -5.39
C SER A 180 5.75 -4.09 -4.60
N GLN A 181 6.62 -4.82 -3.91
CA GLN A 181 6.23 -5.92 -3.03
C GLN A 181 5.18 -5.53 -1.96
N GLY A 182 5.29 -4.35 -1.34
CA GLY A 182 4.29 -3.85 -0.40
C GLY A 182 2.94 -3.54 -1.06
N ALA A 183 2.94 -3.20 -2.35
CA ALA A 183 1.71 -3.00 -3.15
C ALA A 183 0.98 -4.33 -3.41
N VAL A 184 1.74 -5.40 -3.67
CA VAL A 184 1.21 -6.78 -3.76
C VAL A 184 0.54 -7.17 -2.43
N VAL A 185 1.22 -6.98 -1.30
CA VAL A 185 0.66 -7.28 0.04
C VAL A 185 -0.62 -6.50 0.29
N SER A 186 -0.64 -5.20 -0.04
CA SER A 186 -1.81 -4.33 0.14
C SER A 186 -3.03 -4.80 -0.66
N ALA A 187 -2.83 -5.20 -1.91
CA ALA A 187 -3.90 -5.67 -2.78
C ALA A 187 -4.45 -7.04 -2.34
N VAL A 188 -3.57 -7.97 -1.96
CA VAL A 188 -3.99 -9.29 -1.44
C VAL A 188 -4.78 -9.12 -0.15
N LEU A 189 -4.31 -8.27 0.77
CA LEU A 189 -5.01 -7.98 2.01
C LEU A 189 -6.43 -7.46 1.76
N ALA A 190 -6.56 -6.45 0.88
CA ALA A 190 -7.87 -5.90 0.53
C ALA A 190 -8.82 -6.95 -0.06
N GLY A 191 -8.34 -7.78 -0.99
CA GLY A 191 -9.14 -8.82 -1.62
C GLY A 191 -9.56 -9.94 -0.65
N LEU A 192 -8.64 -10.41 0.21
CA LEU A 192 -8.96 -11.45 1.19
C LEU A 192 -9.88 -10.94 2.30
N GLN A 193 -9.70 -9.70 2.75
CA GLN A 193 -10.56 -9.09 3.77
C GLN A 193 -11.99 -8.91 3.25
N GLU A 194 -12.13 -8.47 2.01
CA GLU A 194 -13.45 -8.30 1.40
C GLU A 194 -14.23 -9.61 1.24
N GLN A 195 -13.52 -10.70 0.95
CA GLN A 195 -14.08 -12.04 0.86
C GLN A 195 -14.26 -12.72 2.24
N GLY A 196 -13.86 -12.08 3.33
CA GLY A 196 -13.92 -12.65 4.68
C GLY A 196 -12.96 -13.83 4.91
N LEU A 197 -11.91 -13.95 4.11
CA LEU A 197 -10.96 -15.08 4.16
C LEU A 197 -9.77 -14.82 5.09
N ALA A 198 -9.38 -13.57 5.28
CA ALA A 198 -8.25 -13.15 6.12
C ALA A 198 -8.48 -11.72 6.64
N PHE A 199 -7.70 -11.28 7.63
CA PHE A 199 -7.74 -9.90 8.16
C PHE A 199 -9.12 -9.48 8.68
N THR A 200 -9.91 -10.45 9.14
CA THR A 200 -11.28 -10.22 9.67
C THR A 200 -11.27 -9.73 11.12
N GLY A 201 -10.14 -9.88 11.83
CA GLY A 201 -9.95 -9.38 13.20
C GLY A 201 -9.54 -7.91 13.29
N VAL A 202 -9.29 -7.24 12.15
CA VAL A 202 -8.88 -5.82 12.09
C VAL A 202 -9.96 -4.96 11.44
N ALA A 203 -9.86 -3.64 11.62
CA ALA A 203 -10.77 -2.70 10.98
C ALA A 203 -10.74 -2.88 9.44
N LYS A 204 -11.91 -2.74 8.80
CA LYS A 204 -12.02 -2.82 7.34
C LYS A 204 -11.20 -1.73 6.67
N VAL A 205 -10.31 -2.12 5.76
CA VAL A 205 -9.58 -1.21 4.89
C VAL A 205 -10.57 -0.54 3.94
N LYS A 206 -10.56 0.79 3.91
CA LYS A 206 -11.51 1.61 3.15
C LYS A 206 -10.98 2.03 1.79
N CYS A 207 -9.65 2.01 1.62
CA CYS A 207 -9.01 2.21 0.33
C CYS A 207 -7.57 1.69 0.31
N VAL A 208 -7.04 1.45 -0.88
CA VAL A 208 -5.63 1.11 -1.11
C VAL A 208 -4.97 2.04 -2.12
N ILE A 209 -3.74 2.45 -1.84
CA ILE A 209 -2.85 3.15 -2.78
C ILE A 209 -1.78 2.14 -3.21
N VAL A 210 -1.77 1.79 -4.50
CA VAL A 210 -0.95 0.75 -5.10
C VAL A 210 0.03 1.40 -6.05
N ILE A 211 1.32 1.35 -5.76
CA ILE A 211 2.38 1.91 -6.61
C ILE A 211 3.22 0.75 -7.16
N SER A 212 3.22 0.56 -8.48
CA SER A 212 3.96 -0.52 -9.14
C SER A 212 3.67 -1.92 -8.58
N GLY A 213 2.39 -2.25 -8.38
CA GLY A 213 1.96 -3.54 -7.83
C GLY A 213 1.77 -4.64 -8.86
N GLY A 214 1.37 -5.82 -8.40
CA GLY A 214 1.03 -6.96 -9.25
C GLY A 214 0.17 -7.99 -8.52
N LYS A 215 -0.39 -8.95 -9.28
CA LYS A 215 -1.08 -10.11 -8.71
C LYS A 215 -0.06 -11.14 -8.22
N ILE A 216 -0.45 -11.90 -7.20
CA ILE A 216 0.26 -13.11 -6.78
C ILE A 216 -0.55 -14.35 -7.18
N GLN A 217 0.14 -15.37 -7.68
CA GLN A 217 -0.49 -16.63 -8.13
C GLN A 217 -0.25 -17.78 -7.14
N ALA A 218 0.82 -17.70 -6.33
CA ALA A 218 1.18 -18.74 -5.36
C ALA A 218 1.61 -18.12 -4.02
N PRO A 219 1.17 -18.69 -2.88
CA PRO A 219 0.27 -19.85 -2.73
C PRO A 219 -1.18 -19.55 -3.17
N VAL A 220 -1.93 -20.61 -3.54
CA VAL A 220 -3.33 -20.52 -4.00
C VAL A 220 -4.21 -19.74 -3.01
N ALA A 221 -3.98 -19.89 -1.71
CA ALA A 221 -4.71 -19.15 -0.68
C ALA A 221 -4.61 -17.63 -0.86
N ALA A 222 -3.44 -17.10 -1.26
CA ALA A 222 -3.27 -15.68 -1.54
C ALA A 222 -3.87 -15.28 -2.90
N ALA A 223 -3.79 -16.15 -3.90
CA ALA A 223 -4.39 -15.91 -5.22
C ALA A 223 -5.92 -15.75 -5.15
N ARG A 224 -6.58 -16.38 -4.17
CA ARG A 224 -8.03 -16.21 -3.92
C ARG A 224 -8.43 -14.75 -3.73
N ALA A 225 -7.52 -13.86 -3.32
CA ALA A 225 -7.78 -12.43 -3.22
C ALA A 225 -8.36 -11.81 -4.50
N PHE A 226 -8.10 -12.43 -5.65
CA PHE A 226 -8.50 -11.94 -6.97
C PHE A 226 -9.59 -12.79 -7.65
N ASN A 227 -10.23 -13.73 -6.93
CA ASN A 227 -11.31 -14.58 -7.47
C ASN A 227 -12.59 -13.80 -7.78
N SER A 228 -12.79 -12.65 -7.13
CA SER A 228 -13.86 -11.71 -7.39
C SER A 228 -13.28 -10.30 -7.51
N LYS A 229 -14.03 -9.39 -8.15
CA LYS A 229 -13.65 -7.98 -8.19
C LYS A 229 -13.53 -7.43 -6.77
N ILE A 230 -12.42 -6.74 -6.50
CA ILE A 230 -12.17 -6.04 -5.25
C ILE A 230 -12.94 -4.71 -5.28
N LEU A 231 -13.94 -4.56 -4.41
CA LEU A 231 -14.80 -3.39 -4.28
C LEU A 231 -14.15 -2.27 -3.44
N CYS A 232 -13.15 -2.60 -2.62
CA CYS A 232 -12.32 -1.63 -1.91
C CYS A 232 -11.75 -0.60 -2.90
N PRO A 233 -12.07 0.70 -2.77
CA PRO A 233 -11.55 1.76 -3.64
C PRO A 233 -10.03 1.74 -3.75
N SER A 234 -9.51 1.85 -4.96
CA SER A 234 -8.07 1.81 -5.20
C SER A 234 -7.57 2.96 -6.05
N LEU A 235 -6.38 3.45 -5.71
CA LEU A 235 -5.59 4.37 -6.52
C LEU A 235 -4.31 3.65 -6.96
N HIS A 236 -4.11 3.52 -8.26
CA HIS A 236 -2.97 2.86 -8.87
C HIS A 236 -2.04 3.89 -9.52
N PHE A 237 -0.76 3.82 -9.20
CA PHE A 237 0.30 4.52 -9.91
C PHE A 237 1.08 3.52 -10.75
N ILE A 238 1.15 3.78 -12.06
CA ILE A 238 1.80 2.90 -13.05
C ILE A 238 2.85 3.70 -13.82
N GLY A 239 4.10 3.24 -13.75
CA GLY A 239 5.19 3.78 -14.55
C GLY A 239 5.16 3.22 -15.97
N ASP A 240 5.29 4.11 -16.96
CA ASP A 240 5.26 3.71 -18.37
C ASP A 240 6.49 2.91 -18.79
N ASP A 241 7.63 3.22 -18.19
CA ASP A 241 8.92 2.53 -18.36
C ASP A 241 9.18 1.52 -17.23
N ASP A 242 8.16 1.16 -16.44
CA ASP A 242 8.30 0.21 -15.34
C ASP A 242 8.29 -1.24 -15.86
N PHE A 243 9.28 -2.04 -15.47
CA PHE A 243 9.36 -3.44 -15.86
C PHE A 243 8.20 -4.28 -15.29
N VAL A 244 7.52 -3.82 -14.23
CA VAL A 244 6.31 -4.48 -13.70
C VAL A 244 5.00 -3.92 -14.27
N LYS A 245 5.05 -3.00 -15.25
CA LYS A 245 3.87 -2.32 -15.80
C LYS A 245 2.75 -3.27 -16.19
N VAL A 246 3.06 -4.34 -16.93
CA VAL A 246 2.06 -5.33 -17.37
C VAL A 246 1.35 -5.96 -16.15
N HIS A 247 2.10 -6.31 -15.11
CA HIS A 247 1.53 -6.86 -13.88
C HIS A 247 0.69 -5.83 -13.09
N SER A 248 1.08 -4.55 -13.14
CA SER A 248 0.28 -3.47 -12.55
C SER A 248 -1.05 -3.28 -13.29
N GLU A 249 -1.03 -3.34 -14.63
CA GLU A 249 -2.23 -3.27 -15.47
C GLU A 249 -3.15 -4.49 -15.24
N GLU A 250 -2.59 -5.70 -15.14
CA GLU A 250 -3.33 -6.90 -14.75
C GLU A 250 -3.96 -6.78 -13.34
N LEU A 251 -3.27 -6.12 -12.41
CA LEU A 251 -3.78 -5.90 -11.06
C LEU A 251 -4.93 -4.88 -11.05
N VAL A 252 -4.87 -3.83 -11.86
CA VAL A 252 -5.98 -2.86 -12.01
C VAL A 252 -7.28 -3.59 -12.37
N GLU A 253 -7.21 -4.57 -13.27
CA GLU A 253 -8.36 -5.39 -13.65
C GLU A 253 -8.91 -6.27 -12.52
N ALA A 254 -8.25 -6.39 -11.37
CA ALA A 254 -8.84 -7.04 -10.19
C ALA A 254 -9.80 -6.13 -9.42
N PHE A 255 -9.73 -4.81 -9.59
CA PHE A 255 -10.55 -3.85 -8.85
C PHE A 255 -11.81 -3.47 -9.63
N ALA A 256 -12.88 -3.13 -8.92
CA ALA A 256 -14.17 -2.80 -9.52
C ALA A 256 -14.23 -1.39 -10.12
N ASP A 257 -13.65 -0.41 -9.43
CA ASP A 257 -13.61 1.01 -9.85
C ASP A 257 -12.25 1.64 -9.48
N PRO A 258 -11.15 1.19 -10.13
CA PRO A 258 -9.81 1.71 -9.84
C PRO A 258 -9.60 3.09 -10.47
N LEU A 259 -9.04 4.00 -9.69
CA LEU A 259 -8.44 5.21 -10.22
C LEU A 259 -7.00 4.93 -10.64
N VAL A 260 -6.62 5.24 -11.88
CA VAL A 260 -5.28 4.98 -12.41
C VAL A 260 -4.59 6.28 -12.79
N ILE A 261 -3.37 6.48 -12.30
CA ILE A 261 -2.47 7.58 -12.64
C ILE A 261 -1.22 7.00 -13.28
N ARG A 262 -0.96 7.36 -14.53
CA ARG A 262 0.23 6.93 -15.26
C ARG A 262 1.32 8.00 -15.17
N HIS A 263 2.59 7.59 -15.15
CA HIS A 263 3.74 8.50 -15.12
C HIS A 263 4.88 7.98 -15.99
N PRO A 264 5.75 8.85 -16.54
CA PRO A 264 6.79 8.42 -17.50
C PRO A 264 7.93 7.63 -16.86
N CYS A 265 8.12 7.71 -15.53
CA CYS A 265 9.24 7.04 -14.87
C CYS A 265 9.08 5.51 -14.82
N GLY A 266 10.20 4.80 -14.63
CA GLY A 266 10.23 3.36 -14.37
C GLY A 266 9.82 2.98 -12.94
N HIS A 267 10.47 1.95 -12.37
CA HIS A 267 10.11 1.36 -11.07
C HIS A 267 10.44 2.26 -9.87
N THR A 268 9.58 3.24 -9.59
CA THR A 268 9.83 4.25 -8.55
C THR A 268 8.53 4.83 -7.98
N ILE A 269 8.60 5.38 -6.76
CA ILE A 269 7.57 6.28 -6.25
C ILE A 269 7.44 7.50 -7.20
N PRO A 270 6.22 7.82 -7.70
CA PRO A 270 6.01 8.92 -8.62
C PRO A 270 6.26 10.26 -7.94
N ASN A 271 6.78 11.22 -8.71
CA ASN A 271 6.84 12.61 -8.30
C ASN A 271 5.51 13.31 -8.58
N LEU A 272 4.65 13.44 -7.57
CA LEU A 272 3.32 14.04 -7.74
C LEU A 272 3.37 15.56 -7.99
N GLY A 273 4.50 16.21 -7.72
CA GLY A 273 4.70 17.61 -8.14
C GLY A 273 4.91 17.75 -9.66
N GLN A 274 5.24 16.66 -10.36
CA GLN A 274 5.48 16.61 -11.79
C GLN A 274 4.42 15.81 -12.56
N VAL A 275 3.66 14.95 -11.88
CA VAL A 275 2.43 14.37 -12.45
C VAL A 275 1.47 15.52 -12.69
N SER A 276 1.20 15.82 -13.96
CA SER A 276 0.43 17.00 -14.37
C SER A 276 -0.88 17.15 -13.57
N THR A 277 -1.22 18.37 -13.20
CA THR A 277 -2.43 18.76 -12.46
C THR A 277 -3.73 18.17 -13.03
N ILE A 278 -3.72 17.78 -14.30
CA ILE A 278 -4.83 17.14 -15.03
C ILE A 278 -5.23 15.81 -14.35
N THR A 279 -4.28 14.96 -13.96
CA THR A 279 -4.59 13.62 -13.45
C THR A 279 -5.12 13.63 -12.01
N LEU A 280 -4.70 14.60 -11.19
CA LEU A 280 -5.20 14.78 -9.82
C LEU A 280 -6.59 15.42 -9.79
N GLN A 281 -6.91 16.33 -10.73
CA GLN A 281 -8.26 16.90 -10.85
C GLN A 281 -9.27 15.87 -11.36
N ASP A 282 -8.88 14.99 -12.27
CA ASP A 282 -9.74 13.91 -12.77
C ASP A 282 -9.98 12.83 -11.70
N ALA A 283 -8.96 12.49 -10.91
CA ALA A 283 -9.09 11.69 -9.70
C ALA A 283 -10.14 12.24 -8.70
N GLN A 284 -10.11 13.55 -8.48
CA GLN A 284 -11.00 14.24 -7.57
C GLN A 284 -12.43 14.40 -8.14
N ARG A 285 -12.58 14.45 -9.48
CA ARG A 285 -13.88 14.44 -10.17
C ARG A 285 -14.56 13.08 -10.13
N THR A 286 -13.79 11.99 -10.28
CA THR A 286 -14.28 10.62 -10.15
C THR A 286 -14.73 10.33 -8.71
N TYR A 287 -13.97 10.75 -7.70
CA TYR A 287 -14.37 10.64 -6.29
C TYR A 287 -15.67 11.40 -5.96
N ASN A 288 -15.92 12.51 -6.65
CA ASN A 288 -17.12 13.34 -6.45
C ASN A 288 -18.29 12.99 -7.41
N GLY A 289 -18.23 11.86 -8.12
CA GLY A 289 -19.35 11.34 -8.94
C GLY A 289 -19.75 12.20 -10.14
N SER A 290 -18.84 13.05 -10.66
CA SER A 290 -19.14 13.93 -11.78
C SER A 290 -18.63 13.34 -13.09
N ALA A 291 -19.49 12.62 -13.81
CA ALA A 291 -19.17 12.09 -15.14
C ALA A 291 -18.77 13.21 -16.12
N PRO A 292 -17.77 12.99 -17.02
CA PRO A 292 -17.40 13.99 -18.00
C PRO A 292 -18.52 14.15 -19.03
N ARG A 293 -18.96 15.41 -19.25
CA ARG A 293 -19.74 15.76 -20.44
C ARG A 293 -18.78 15.74 -21.63
N LEU A 294 -18.92 14.73 -22.49
CA LEU A 294 -18.35 14.74 -23.83
C LEU A 294 -18.87 16.00 -24.54
N ARG A 295 -17.96 16.91 -24.90
CA ARG A 295 -18.24 17.93 -25.90
C ARG A 295 -18.04 17.26 -27.26
N GLY A 296 -19.08 17.30 -28.09
CA GLY A 296 -18.98 17.01 -29.52
C GLY A 296 -18.27 18.11 -30.27
#